data_AF-A0AA38KSR2-F1
#
_entry.id   AF-A0AA38KSR2-F1
#
_cell.length_a   1.000
_cell.length_b   1.000
_cell.length_c   1.000
_cell.angle_alpha   90.00
_cell.angle_beta   90.00
_cell.angle_gamma   90.00
#
_symmetry.space_group_name_H-M   'P 1'
#
loop_
_entity.id
_entity.type
_entity.pdbx_description
1 polymer ?
#
loop_
_entity_poly.entity_id
_entity_poly.type
_entity_poly.pdbx_seq_one_letter_code
_entity_poly.pdbx_strand_id
1 'polypeptide(L)'
;MSDVSVGSQIFDLVFHPSHATVYTGLLSGKVKAFAYNKNGRTKEVFSVKVSQKSCRGIAINEDGARLYTVGKGKGLNTIDTSTGKLVESRAKAHETAINRVKSVTSWLLSTGDDEGVVKLWDPRQKESVRKYTHHFDYITDFLWLDDKKHLVTTSGDGTLSVIDVRAKTSEPLAQSEDQEDELLSIVPIKSATKVVVGTQLGILSVFNRSSGWGDCVDRIPGHPHSVDALCVLPASLPNVDHTSTILTGSSDGFVRAVSIFPTKLQGVVADHGEWPVERIAVGEGLDQLTLNDSEEEAVQKPNSKKETVGRIQVDDPDQGDSDSESDESAEARHYWVGSAGHDELLKLTNLGHFFNGQAREEGVDERQDDEDTQGLLPSMSLDDEVAENAADPDRSLNDLDTDSKPKEPDTDSEAELEPTKSRKRKKKDKDPLSLKRKKGKNEVEVEGAFFAEL
;
A
#
# COMPACT_ATOMS: atom_id res chain seq x y z
N MET A 1 21.02 -6.06 -1.77
CA MET A 1 19.79 -6.04 -2.60
C MET A 1 19.95 -7.12 -3.65
N SER A 2 18.87 -7.84 -3.99
CA SER A 2 18.84 -8.79 -5.10
C SER A 2 17.62 -8.51 -5.98
N ASP A 3 17.88 -8.23 -7.26
CA ASP A 3 16.88 -7.77 -8.21
C ASP A 3 16.43 -8.95 -9.09
N VAL A 4 15.13 -9.23 -9.08
CA VAL A 4 14.56 -10.39 -9.78
C VAL A 4 13.77 -9.92 -11.00
N SER A 5 14.30 -10.16 -12.20
CA SER A 5 13.60 -9.82 -13.45
C SER A 5 12.34 -10.70 -13.61
N VAL A 6 11.17 -10.07 -13.53
CA VAL A 6 9.88 -10.76 -13.67
C VAL A 6 9.40 -10.85 -15.13
N GLY A 7 9.87 -9.94 -16.00
CA GLY A 7 9.57 -9.91 -17.45
C GLY A 7 8.20 -9.33 -17.82
N SER A 8 7.66 -8.45 -16.97
CA SER A 8 6.48 -7.58 -17.17
C SER A 8 6.26 -6.74 -15.91
N GLN A 9 5.85 -5.46 -16.02
CA GLN A 9 5.51 -4.60 -14.87
C GLN A 9 4.72 -5.34 -13.77
N ILE A 10 5.12 -5.12 -12.51
CA ILE A 10 4.44 -5.62 -11.30
C ILE A 10 3.38 -4.60 -10.87
N PHE A 11 2.18 -5.08 -10.47
CA PHE A 11 1.15 -4.23 -9.84
C PHE A 11 0.88 -4.58 -8.37
N ASP A 12 1.25 -5.80 -7.94
CA ASP A 12 1.09 -6.22 -6.55
C ASP A 12 2.03 -7.38 -6.21
N LEU A 13 2.41 -7.49 -4.93
CA LEU A 13 3.29 -8.55 -4.43
C LEU A 13 2.94 -8.97 -3.00
N VAL A 14 3.05 -10.27 -2.70
CA VAL A 14 2.79 -10.82 -1.36
C VAL A 14 3.72 -11.98 -1.05
N PHE A 15 4.16 -12.08 0.21
CA PHE A 15 4.97 -13.20 0.70
C PHE A 15 4.09 -14.35 1.22
N HIS A 16 4.61 -15.58 1.17
CA HIS A 16 3.99 -16.71 1.89
C HIS A 16 4.17 -16.53 3.40
N PRO A 17 3.15 -16.78 4.25
CA PRO A 17 3.22 -16.49 5.69
C PRO A 17 4.23 -17.35 6.47
N SER A 18 4.67 -18.47 5.90
CA SER A 18 5.52 -19.47 6.56
C SER A 18 6.68 -20.03 5.72
N HIS A 19 6.75 -19.68 4.43
CA HIS A 19 7.74 -20.23 3.49
C HIS A 19 8.51 -19.08 2.85
N ALA A 20 9.76 -19.31 2.47
CA ALA A 20 10.58 -18.31 1.79
C ALA A 20 10.18 -18.18 0.30
N THR A 21 8.94 -17.76 0.03
CA THR A 21 8.37 -17.54 -1.31
C THR A 21 7.68 -16.20 -1.39
N VAL A 22 7.89 -15.48 -2.49
CA VAL A 22 7.21 -14.23 -2.85
C VAL A 22 6.44 -14.41 -4.17
N TYR A 23 5.25 -13.84 -4.22
CA TYR A 23 4.33 -13.91 -5.35
C TYR A 23 4.13 -12.52 -5.95
N THR A 24 4.08 -12.40 -7.28
CA THR A 24 3.94 -11.12 -7.99
C THR A 24 2.83 -11.17 -9.04
N GLY A 25 1.97 -10.16 -9.07
CA GLY A 25 0.90 -9.97 -10.06
C GLY A 25 1.31 -9.00 -11.14
N LEU A 26 1.22 -9.42 -12.41
CA LEU A 26 1.86 -8.71 -13.53
C LEU A 26 0.85 -8.06 -14.50
N LEU A 27 1.29 -6.98 -15.15
CA LEU A 27 0.64 -6.31 -16.28
C LEU A 27 0.26 -7.29 -17.40
N SER A 28 1.10 -8.30 -17.66
CA SER A 28 0.84 -9.37 -18.64
C SER A 28 -0.34 -10.30 -18.31
N GLY A 29 -0.97 -10.16 -17.14
CA GLY A 29 -2.01 -11.05 -16.61
C GLY A 29 -1.50 -12.39 -16.07
N LYS A 30 -0.19 -12.46 -15.82
CA LYS A 30 0.47 -13.58 -15.14
C LYS A 30 0.54 -13.34 -13.64
N VAL A 31 0.65 -14.43 -12.90
CA VAL A 31 1.18 -14.47 -11.54
C VAL A 31 2.41 -15.35 -11.54
N LYS A 32 3.50 -14.85 -10.95
CA LYS A 32 4.74 -15.60 -10.75
C LYS A 32 4.97 -15.86 -9.27
N ALA A 33 5.67 -16.96 -8.97
CA ALA A 33 6.18 -17.29 -7.65
C ALA A 33 7.69 -17.44 -7.71
N PHE A 34 8.40 -16.81 -6.77
CA PHE A 34 9.85 -16.93 -6.61
C PHE A 34 10.17 -17.39 -5.19
N ALA A 35 10.85 -18.51 -5.05
CA ALA A 35 11.42 -18.91 -3.76
C ALA A 35 12.78 -18.24 -3.59
N TYR A 36 13.11 -17.82 -2.38
CA TYR A 36 14.35 -17.10 -2.04
C TYR A 36 15.04 -17.75 -0.82
N ASN A 37 16.36 -17.55 -0.66
CA ASN A 37 17.11 -18.03 0.50
C ASN A 37 17.68 -16.88 1.35
N LYS A 38 18.37 -17.20 2.45
CA LYS A 38 19.00 -16.20 3.34
C LYS A 38 19.96 -15.21 2.66
N ASN A 39 20.53 -15.56 1.50
CA ASN A 39 21.44 -14.71 0.73
C ASN A 39 20.72 -13.86 -0.33
N GLY A 40 19.39 -13.96 -0.43
CA GLY A 40 18.59 -13.27 -1.45
C GLY A 40 18.66 -13.90 -2.84
N ARG A 41 19.29 -15.08 -2.99
CA ARG A 41 19.28 -15.83 -4.26
C ARG A 41 17.87 -16.36 -4.50
N THR A 42 17.32 -16.14 -5.69
CA THR A 42 15.93 -16.47 -6.02
C THR A 42 15.79 -17.45 -7.18
N LYS A 43 14.73 -18.27 -7.15
CA LYS A 43 14.38 -19.22 -8.21
C LYS A 43 12.89 -19.15 -8.53
N GLU A 44 12.52 -19.03 -9.81
CA GLU A 44 11.10 -19.10 -10.22
C GLU A 44 10.55 -20.52 -9.93
N VAL A 45 9.46 -20.58 -9.18
CA VAL A 45 8.75 -21.81 -8.79
C VAL A 45 7.62 -22.11 -9.77
N PHE A 46 6.85 -21.09 -10.15
CA PHE A 46 5.83 -21.17 -11.20
C PHE A 46 5.53 -19.83 -11.86
N SER A 47 5.02 -19.88 -13.10
CA SER A 47 4.43 -18.77 -13.85
C SER A 47 3.08 -19.21 -14.41
N VAL A 48 1.97 -18.75 -13.83
CA VAL A 48 0.60 -19.07 -14.28
C VAL A 48 -0.10 -17.86 -14.87
N LYS A 49 -0.79 -18.00 -16.01
CA LYS A 49 -1.56 -16.91 -16.63
C LYS A 49 -3.03 -16.98 -16.23
N VAL A 50 -3.43 -16.15 -15.27
CA VAL A 50 -4.81 -16.10 -14.74
C VAL A 50 -5.75 -15.27 -15.59
N SER A 51 -5.24 -14.30 -16.36
CA SER A 51 -6.08 -13.46 -17.23
C SER A 51 -5.34 -12.99 -18.49
N GLN A 52 -6.08 -12.53 -19.50
CA GLN A 52 -5.54 -11.85 -20.68
C GLN A 52 -5.48 -10.32 -20.52
N LYS A 53 -5.68 -9.83 -19.29
CA LYS A 53 -5.56 -8.44 -18.85
C LYS A 53 -4.75 -8.40 -17.55
N SER A 54 -4.25 -7.23 -17.15
CA SER A 54 -3.42 -7.09 -15.95
C SER A 54 -4.05 -7.68 -14.69
N CYS A 55 -3.21 -8.35 -13.89
CA CYS A 55 -3.50 -8.64 -12.49
C CYS A 55 -3.08 -7.40 -11.69
N ARG A 56 -4.01 -6.70 -11.04
CA ARG A 56 -3.76 -5.46 -10.28
C ARG A 56 -3.64 -5.68 -8.77
N GLY A 57 -4.10 -6.83 -8.27
CA GLY A 57 -4.11 -7.13 -6.84
C GLY A 57 -3.95 -8.62 -6.55
N ILE A 58 -3.18 -8.95 -5.52
CA ILE A 58 -2.99 -10.30 -4.99
C ILE A 58 -3.11 -10.28 -3.46
N ALA A 59 -3.85 -11.24 -2.91
CA ALA A 59 -3.81 -11.55 -1.49
C ALA A 59 -3.58 -13.05 -1.29
N ILE A 60 -2.91 -13.42 -0.19
CA ILE A 60 -2.81 -14.81 0.25
C ILE A 60 -3.77 -15.05 1.43
N ASN A 61 -4.18 -16.30 1.66
CA ASN A 61 -4.88 -16.70 2.88
C ASN A 61 -3.90 -16.97 4.04
N GLU A 62 -4.46 -17.04 5.24
CA GLU A 62 -3.77 -17.21 6.53
C GLU A 62 -2.84 -18.43 6.59
N ASP A 63 -3.22 -19.56 5.98
CA ASP A 63 -2.40 -20.80 5.94
C ASP A 63 -1.42 -20.87 4.74
N GLY A 64 -1.47 -19.90 3.81
CA GLY A 64 -0.61 -19.86 2.63
C GLY A 64 -1.05 -20.72 1.44
N ALA A 65 -2.03 -21.61 1.56
CA ALA A 65 -2.42 -22.57 0.50
C ALA A 65 -3.15 -21.95 -0.71
N ARG A 66 -3.64 -20.70 -0.60
CA ARG A 66 -4.49 -20.04 -1.60
C ARG A 66 -4.05 -18.60 -1.85
N LEU A 67 -3.75 -18.29 -3.12
CA LEU A 67 -3.66 -16.91 -3.60
C LEU A 67 -4.97 -16.51 -4.28
N TYR A 68 -5.47 -15.32 -3.95
CA TYR A 68 -6.60 -14.67 -4.59
C TYR A 68 -6.08 -13.53 -5.45
N THR A 69 -6.57 -13.46 -6.68
CA THR A 69 -5.97 -12.62 -7.72
C THR A 69 -7.06 -11.89 -8.50
N VAL A 70 -6.88 -10.57 -8.65
CA VAL A 70 -7.87 -9.66 -9.25
C VAL A 70 -7.20 -8.70 -10.24
N GLY A 71 -7.99 -7.97 -11.03
CA GLY A 71 -7.44 -7.03 -11.99
C GLY A 71 -8.41 -6.56 -13.07
N LYS A 72 -7.83 -6.10 -14.18
CA LYS A 72 -8.54 -5.57 -15.37
C LYS A 72 -9.36 -6.60 -16.14
N GLY A 73 -9.28 -7.88 -15.74
CA GLY A 73 -10.18 -8.95 -16.16
C GLY A 73 -11.55 -8.99 -15.45
N LYS A 74 -11.80 -8.13 -14.45
CA LYS A 74 -13.07 -8.01 -13.69
C LYS A 74 -13.52 -9.29 -12.95
N GLY A 75 -12.61 -10.22 -12.75
CA GLY A 75 -12.85 -11.52 -12.10
C GLY A 75 -11.95 -11.73 -10.89
N LEU A 76 -12.42 -12.56 -9.97
CA LEU A 76 -11.68 -13.02 -8.79
C LEU A 76 -11.26 -14.47 -9.03
N ASN A 77 -9.96 -14.74 -9.00
CA ASN A 77 -9.40 -16.04 -9.36
C ASN A 77 -8.53 -16.59 -8.23
N THR A 78 -8.67 -17.88 -7.94
CA THR A 78 -7.98 -18.57 -6.84
C THR A 78 -6.91 -19.52 -7.41
N ILE A 79 -5.66 -19.36 -6.98
CA ILE A 79 -4.53 -20.23 -7.31
C ILE A 79 -4.20 -21.09 -6.09
N ASP A 80 -3.86 -22.36 -6.33
CA ASP A 80 -3.22 -23.27 -5.38
C ASP A 80 -1.70 -23.02 -5.33
N THR A 81 -1.16 -22.62 -4.18
CA THR A 81 0.26 -22.27 -4.06
C THR A 81 1.19 -23.47 -4.17
N SER A 82 0.75 -24.65 -3.73
CA SER A 82 1.56 -25.88 -3.76
C SER A 82 1.75 -26.44 -5.18
N THR A 83 0.81 -26.18 -6.09
CA THR A 83 0.83 -26.69 -7.47
C THR A 83 0.96 -25.61 -8.55
N GLY A 84 0.86 -24.33 -8.19
CA GLY A 84 0.87 -23.19 -9.12
C GLY A 84 -0.36 -23.12 -10.03
N LYS A 85 -1.44 -23.86 -9.73
CA LYS A 85 -2.59 -24.04 -10.63
C LYS A 85 -3.77 -23.15 -10.24
N LEU A 86 -4.41 -22.57 -11.26
CA LEU A 86 -5.73 -21.96 -11.14
C LEU A 86 -6.76 -23.05 -10.73
N VAL A 87 -7.39 -22.90 -9.57
CA VAL A 87 -8.39 -23.85 -9.04
C VAL A 87 -9.82 -23.30 -9.06
N GLU A 88 -9.99 -21.99 -9.02
CA GLU A 88 -11.31 -21.35 -9.13
C GLU A 88 -11.22 -20.02 -9.91
N SER A 89 -12.27 -19.66 -10.66
CA SER A 89 -12.36 -18.40 -11.39
C SER A 89 -13.80 -17.88 -11.38
N ARG A 90 -14.04 -16.77 -10.69
CA ARG A 90 -15.32 -16.03 -10.68
C ARG A 90 -15.27 -14.91 -11.71
N ALA A 91 -15.63 -15.27 -12.96
CA ALA A 91 -15.78 -14.29 -14.02
C ALA A 91 -16.92 -13.31 -13.69
N LYS A 92 -16.73 -12.01 -13.95
CA LYS A 92 -17.66 -10.92 -13.59
C LYS A 92 -17.90 -10.81 -12.07
N ALA A 93 -16.83 -10.91 -11.28
CA ALA A 93 -16.89 -10.57 -9.87
C ALA A 93 -17.30 -9.10 -9.66
N HIS A 94 -16.86 -8.20 -10.55
CA HIS A 94 -17.26 -6.79 -10.59
C HIS A 94 -17.70 -6.36 -12.01
N GLU A 95 -18.38 -5.21 -12.10
CA GLU A 95 -18.81 -4.63 -13.38
C GLU A 95 -17.69 -3.81 -14.04
N THR A 96 -16.73 -3.30 -13.25
CA THR A 96 -15.50 -2.62 -13.69
C THR A 96 -14.25 -3.39 -13.25
N ALA A 97 -13.06 -2.83 -13.49
CA ALA A 97 -11.81 -3.51 -13.20
C ALA A 97 -11.47 -3.42 -11.72
N ILE A 98 -11.02 -4.54 -11.15
CA ILE A 98 -10.78 -4.66 -9.71
C ILE A 98 -9.34 -4.27 -9.42
N ASN A 99 -9.12 -3.39 -8.46
CA ASN A 99 -7.80 -2.88 -8.10
C ASN A 99 -7.18 -3.69 -6.97
N ARG A 100 -7.94 -3.91 -5.90
CA ARG A 100 -7.43 -4.55 -4.68
C ARG A 100 -8.28 -5.74 -4.26
N VAL A 101 -7.61 -6.67 -3.58
CA VAL A 101 -8.18 -7.81 -2.89
C VAL A 101 -7.48 -7.95 -1.55
N LYS A 102 -8.20 -8.32 -0.49
CA LYS A 102 -7.59 -8.69 0.79
C LYS A 102 -8.25 -9.94 1.36
N SER A 103 -7.47 -10.84 1.92
CA SER A 103 -8.00 -11.83 2.86
C SER A 103 -8.35 -11.10 4.16
N VAL A 104 -9.60 -11.28 4.61
CA VAL A 104 -10.18 -10.59 5.77
C VAL A 104 -10.31 -11.57 6.92
N THR A 105 -10.73 -12.80 6.62
CA THR A 105 -10.57 -13.99 7.46
C THR A 105 -10.33 -15.21 6.57
N SER A 106 -10.00 -16.36 7.14
CA SER A 106 -9.95 -17.66 6.44
C SER A 106 -11.24 -18.09 5.71
N TRP A 107 -12.37 -17.38 5.90
CA TRP A 107 -13.63 -17.58 5.17
C TRP A 107 -14.19 -16.30 4.52
N LEU A 108 -13.44 -15.20 4.47
CA LEU A 108 -13.92 -13.93 3.92
C LEU A 108 -12.82 -13.16 3.19
N LEU A 109 -13.15 -12.69 1.98
CA LEU A 109 -12.32 -11.81 1.17
C LEU A 109 -13.04 -10.47 0.95
N SER A 110 -12.26 -9.42 0.76
CA SER A 110 -12.73 -8.11 0.26
C SER A 110 -12.15 -7.85 -1.13
N THR A 111 -12.88 -7.14 -1.98
CA THR A 111 -12.40 -6.61 -3.26
C THR A 111 -12.97 -5.22 -3.52
N GLY A 112 -12.18 -4.36 -4.19
CA GLY A 112 -12.57 -3.00 -4.57
C GLY A 112 -12.21 -2.71 -6.03
N ASP A 113 -13.08 -1.98 -6.74
CA ASP A 113 -12.94 -1.69 -8.18
C ASP A 113 -12.72 -0.20 -8.50
N ASP A 114 -12.59 0.08 -9.81
CA ASP A 114 -12.41 1.42 -10.38
C ASP A 114 -13.59 2.40 -10.11
N GLU A 115 -14.70 1.97 -9.50
CA GLU A 115 -15.93 2.80 -9.32
C GLU A 115 -16.41 2.80 -7.85
N GLY A 116 -15.48 2.74 -6.89
CA GLY A 116 -15.78 2.76 -5.45
C GLY A 116 -16.51 1.52 -4.90
N VAL A 117 -16.75 0.48 -5.70
CA VAL A 117 -17.57 -0.65 -5.26
C VAL A 117 -16.73 -1.61 -4.43
N VAL A 118 -16.97 -1.65 -3.12
CA VAL A 118 -16.44 -2.70 -2.24
C VAL A 118 -17.39 -3.89 -2.22
N LYS A 119 -16.87 -5.11 -2.41
CA LYS A 119 -17.62 -6.37 -2.22
C LYS A 119 -16.93 -7.27 -1.20
N LEU A 120 -17.75 -8.01 -0.45
CA LEU A 120 -17.31 -9.05 0.47
C LEU A 120 -17.71 -10.43 -0.07
N TRP A 121 -16.79 -11.40 -0.01
CA TRP A 121 -16.95 -12.73 -0.60
C TRP A 121 -16.65 -13.84 0.40
N ASP A 122 -17.56 -14.79 0.50
CA ASP A 122 -17.28 -16.10 1.10
C ASP A 122 -16.75 -17.03 -0.01
N PRO A 123 -15.56 -17.64 0.13
CA PRO A 123 -15.04 -18.60 -0.84
C PRO A 123 -15.96 -19.81 -1.09
N ARG A 124 -16.94 -20.10 -0.22
CA ARG A 124 -17.91 -21.19 -0.37
C ARG A 124 -19.18 -20.78 -1.12
N GLN A 125 -19.38 -19.47 -1.36
CA GLN A 125 -20.59 -18.92 -2.00
C GLN A 125 -20.26 -18.37 -3.40
N LYS A 126 -21.22 -18.43 -4.33
CA LYS A 126 -21.02 -17.97 -5.72
C LYS A 126 -21.10 -16.44 -5.85
N GLU A 127 -22.08 -15.84 -5.16
CA GLU A 127 -22.34 -14.41 -5.16
C GLU A 127 -21.55 -13.70 -4.05
N SER A 128 -21.40 -12.38 -4.17
CA SER A 128 -20.87 -11.55 -3.09
C SER A 128 -21.85 -11.50 -1.92
N VAL A 129 -21.36 -11.74 -0.71
CA VAL A 129 -22.13 -11.71 0.55
C VAL A 129 -22.68 -10.30 0.82
N ARG A 130 -21.90 -9.26 0.47
CA ARG A 130 -22.31 -7.85 0.51
C ARG A 130 -21.67 -7.04 -0.60
N LYS A 131 -22.28 -5.89 -0.89
CA LYS A 131 -21.80 -4.83 -1.78
C LYS A 131 -22.03 -3.48 -1.08
N TYR A 132 -21.05 -2.59 -1.15
CA TYR A 132 -21.07 -1.21 -0.68
C TYR A 132 -20.74 -0.28 -1.85
N THR A 133 -21.34 0.92 -1.90
CA THR A 133 -21.21 1.89 -3.01
C THR A 133 -21.37 3.34 -2.52
N HIS A 134 -20.73 3.66 -1.41
CA HIS A 134 -20.67 5.01 -0.83
C HIS A 134 -19.42 5.79 -1.24
N HIS A 135 -18.36 5.08 -1.64
CA HIS A 135 -17.24 5.66 -2.39
C HIS A 135 -17.67 5.93 -3.84
N PHE A 136 -17.11 6.98 -4.45
CA PHE A 136 -17.44 7.44 -5.80
C PHE A 136 -16.25 7.44 -6.78
N ASP A 137 -15.06 7.03 -6.32
CA ASP A 137 -13.88 6.82 -7.17
C ASP A 137 -13.13 5.52 -6.76
N TYR A 138 -12.06 5.19 -7.46
CA TYR A 138 -11.35 3.92 -7.38
C TYR A 138 -10.86 3.54 -5.97
N ILE A 139 -11.06 2.26 -5.59
CA ILE A 139 -10.59 1.74 -4.29
C ILE A 139 -9.08 1.47 -4.35
N THR A 140 -8.33 2.09 -3.43
CA THR A 140 -6.86 2.15 -3.44
C THR A 140 -6.19 1.09 -2.57
N ASP A 141 -6.73 0.80 -1.38
CA ASP A 141 -6.22 -0.19 -0.42
C ASP A 141 -7.26 -0.56 0.67
N PHE A 142 -6.96 -1.60 1.44
CA PHE A 142 -7.80 -2.16 2.51
C PHE A 142 -6.97 -2.44 3.78
N LEU A 143 -7.51 -2.12 4.95
CA LEU A 143 -6.94 -2.50 6.26
C LEU A 143 -7.95 -3.33 7.07
N TRP A 144 -7.57 -4.55 7.46
CA TRP A 144 -8.35 -5.36 8.40
C TRP A 144 -7.98 -5.05 9.86
N LEU A 145 -9.00 -4.86 10.69
CA LEU A 145 -8.89 -4.60 12.12
C LEU A 145 -9.68 -5.67 12.88
N ASP A 146 -8.96 -6.71 13.31
CA ASP A 146 -9.55 -7.94 13.83
C ASP A 146 -10.24 -7.77 15.20
N ASP A 147 -9.82 -6.77 15.99
CA ASP A 147 -10.33 -6.47 17.33
C ASP A 147 -11.85 -6.17 17.36
N LYS A 148 -12.32 -5.38 16.39
CA LYS A 148 -13.73 -5.03 16.21
C LYS A 148 -14.33 -5.67 14.95
N LYS A 149 -13.55 -6.47 14.22
CA LYS A 149 -13.91 -7.05 12.90
C LYS A 149 -14.30 -5.96 11.89
N HIS A 150 -13.53 -4.87 11.86
CA HIS A 150 -13.73 -3.76 10.93
C HIS A 150 -12.81 -3.89 9.72
N LEU A 151 -13.36 -3.75 8.51
CA LEU A 151 -12.59 -3.50 7.30
C LEU A 151 -12.57 -1.99 7.05
N VAL A 152 -11.39 -1.38 7.06
CA VAL A 152 -11.18 0.00 6.60
C VAL A 152 -10.84 -0.05 5.11
N THR A 153 -11.34 0.90 4.34
CA THR A 153 -11.10 1.06 2.90
C THR A 153 -10.68 2.50 2.63
N THR A 154 -9.70 2.69 1.75
CA THR A 154 -9.30 3.99 1.21
C THR A 154 -9.67 4.09 -0.28
N SER A 155 -9.82 5.31 -0.77
CA SER A 155 -10.29 5.61 -2.13
C SER A 155 -9.55 6.83 -2.71
N GLY A 156 -9.54 6.95 -4.04
CA GLY A 156 -9.18 8.20 -4.73
C GLY A 156 -10.13 9.35 -4.40
N ASP A 157 -11.35 9.07 -3.91
CA ASP A 157 -12.38 10.08 -3.61
C ASP A 157 -12.14 10.96 -2.37
N GLY A 158 -10.91 11.05 -1.89
CA GLY A 158 -10.53 11.84 -0.72
C GLY A 158 -11.00 11.27 0.63
N THR A 159 -11.79 10.18 0.65
CA THR A 159 -12.35 9.62 1.89
C THR A 159 -11.84 8.21 2.21
N LEU A 160 -11.88 7.87 3.50
CA LEU A 160 -11.82 6.49 3.97
C LEU A 160 -13.17 6.06 4.54
N SER A 161 -13.44 4.77 4.53
CA SER A 161 -14.66 4.20 5.13
C SER A 161 -14.37 2.96 5.97
N VAL A 162 -15.25 2.70 6.92
CA VAL A 162 -15.12 1.64 7.92
C VAL A 162 -16.35 0.76 7.88
N ILE A 163 -16.17 -0.54 7.66
CA ILE A 163 -17.24 -1.51 7.50
C ILE A 163 -17.16 -2.54 8.64
N ASP A 164 -18.17 -2.63 9.50
CA ASP A 164 -18.28 -3.77 10.42
C ASP A 164 -18.72 -5.02 9.64
N VAL A 165 -17.81 -5.99 9.57
CA VAL A 165 -18.04 -7.27 8.89
C VAL A 165 -19.12 -8.11 9.59
N ARG A 166 -19.57 -7.75 10.79
CA ARG A 166 -20.69 -8.41 11.50
C ARG A 166 -22.05 -7.71 11.30
N ALA A 167 -22.07 -6.42 10.98
CA ALA A 167 -23.29 -5.66 10.74
C ALA A 167 -24.08 -6.22 9.54
N LYS A 168 -25.41 -6.16 9.58
CA LYS A 168 -26.30 -6.64 8.50
C LYS A 168 -26.68 -5.54 7.49
N THR A 169 -26.03 -4.38 7.57
CA THR A 169 -26.24 -3.21 6.71
C THR A 169 -25.34 -3.25 5.47
N SER A 170 -25.82 -2.63 4.40
CA SER A 170 -25.02 -2.29 3.21
C SER A 170 -24.44 -0.87 3.27
N GLU A 171 -24.63 -0.19 4.40
CA GLU A 171 -24.00 1.10 4.74
C GLU A 171 -22.71 0.85 5.54
N PRO A 172 -21.68 1.71 5.41
CA PRO A 172 -20.53 1.70 6.29
C PRO A 172 -20.93 2.07 7.74
N LEU A 173 -20.09 1.70 8.70
CA LEU A 173 -20.17 2.11 10.10
C LEU A 173 -19.75 3.58 10.29
N ALA A 174 -18.77 4.02 9.51
CA ALA A 174 -18.29 5.40 9.46
C ALA A 174 -17.63 5.67 8.09
N GLN A 175 -17.59 6.94 7.70
CA GLN A 175 -16.79 7.48 6.59
C GLN A 175 -16.09 8.74 7.13
N SER A 176 -14.92 9.07 6.58
CA SER A 176 -14.27 10.36 6.89
C SER A 176 -14.98 11.51 6.16
N GLU A 177 -14.68 12.71 6.62
CA GLU A 177 -14.79 13.93 5.81
C GLU A 177 -13.75 13.86 4.67
N ASP A 178 -13.94 14.68 3.65
CA ASP A 178 -12.99 14.82 2.54
C ASP A 178 -11.63 15.29 3.10
N GLN A 179 -10.55 14.62 2.69
CA GLN A 179 -9.20 14.93 3.16
C GLN A 179 -8.45 15.90 2.23
N GLU A 180 -9.09 16.33 1.13
CA GLU A 180 -8.56 17.20 0.06
C GLU A 180 -7.34 16.61 -0.69
N ASP A 181 -7.15 15.29 -0.60
CA ASP A 181 -5.99 14.54 -1.13
C ASP A 181 -6.38 13.06 -1.33
N GLU A 182 -5.92 12.40 -2.41
CA GLU A 182 -6.26 11.00 -2.68
C GLU A 182 -5.62 10.08 -1.62
N LEU A 183 -6.38 9.14 -1.06
CA LEU A 183 -5.90 8.25 0.00
C LEU A 183 -5.41 6.94 -0.61
N LEU A 184 -4.09 6.75 -0.77
CA LEU A 184 -3.51 5.72 -1.67
C LEU A 184 -3.14 4.39 -0.99
N SER A 185 -2.80 4.41 0.31
CA SER A 185 -2.31 3.24 1.04
C SER A 185 -2.58 3.34 2.55
N ILE A 186 -2.74 2.21 3.27
CA ILE A 186 -3.20 2.25 4.68
C ILE A 186 -2.61 1.15 5.59
N VAL A 187 -2.03 1.53 6.73
CA VAL A 187 -1.42 0.60 7.71
C VAL A 187 -1.76 0.90 9.19
N PRO A 188 -1.85 -0.13 10.05
CA PRO A 188 -2.08 0.05 11.48
C PRO A 188 -0.76 0.31 12.23
N ILE A 189 -0.78 1.19 13.24
CA ILE A 189 0.36 1.42 14.14
C ILE A 189 -0.09 1.46 15.61
N LYS A 190 0.87 1.39 16.54
CA LYS A 190 0.68 1.35 18.01
C LYS A 190 -0.41 0.34 18.40
N SER A 191 -0.16 -0.93 18.10
CA SER A 191 -1.11 -2.05 18.27
C SER A 191 -2.48 -1.80 17.61
N ALA A 192 -2.44 -1.22 16.42
CA ALA A 192 -3.61 -0.78 15.65
C ALA A 192 -4.54 0.18 16.42
N THR A 193 -4.05 1.00 17.35
CA THR A 193 -4.85 2.09 17.98
C THR A 193 -4.92 3.32 17.08
N LYS A 194 -3.83 3.60 16.37
CA LYS A 194 -3.74 4.59 15.28
C LYS A 194 -3.57 3.88 13.94
N VAL A 195 -3.85 4.62 12.87
CA VAL A 195 -3.73 4.16 11.48
C VAL A 195 -3.04 5.26 10.68
N VAL A 196 -2.09 4.91 9.82
CA VAL A 196 -1.42 5.84 8.91
C VAL A 196 -1.95 5.60 7.50
N VAL A 197 -2.23 6.69 6.80
CA VAL A 197 -2.68 6.72 5.40
C VAL A 197 -1.65 7.50 4.59
N GLY A 198 -1.16 6.93 3.49
CA GLY A 198 -0.30 7.61 2.53
C GLY A 198 -1.14 8.29 1.45
N THR A 199 -0.78 9.50 1.06
CA THR A 199 -1.60 10.33 0.15
C THR A 199 -0.87 10.73 -1.14
N GLN A 200 -1.58 11.35 -2.09
CA GLN A 200 -1.00 11.79 -3.37
C GLN A 200 -0.04 12.98 -3.21
N LEU A 201 -0.27 13.89 -2.25
CA LEU A 201 0.64 15.03 -2.00
C LEU A 201 1.89 14.68 -1.18
N GLY A 202 2.17 13.39 -0.93
CA GLY A 202 3.35 12.96 -0.16
C GLY A 202 3.23 13.17 1.36
N ILE A 203 1.99 13.26 1.85
CA ILE A 203 1.68 13.44 3.28
C ILE A 203 1.30 12.08 3.88
N LEU A 204 1.69 11.87 5.14
CA LEU A 204 1.20 10.76 5.96
C LEU A 204 0.13 11.27 6.93
N SER A 205 -1.14 11.02 6.61
CA SER A 205 -2.28 11.38 7.47
C SER A 205 -2.50 10.30 8.53
N VAL A 206 -2.55 10.68 9.82
CA VAL A 206 -2.67 9.73 10.93
C VAL A 206 -4.04 9.82 11.60
N PHE A 207 -4.83 8.76 11.50
CA PHE A 207 -6.13 8.64 12.15
C PHE A 207 -6.01 7.99 13.53
N ASN A 208 -6.83 8.44 14.50
CA ASN A 208 -6.92 7.82 15.82
C ASN A 208 -8.30 7.20 16.06
N ARG A 209 -8.34 5.86 16.14
CA ARG A 209 -9.58 5.07 16.26
C ARG A 209 -10.35 5.30 17.56
N SER A 210 -9.73 5.91 18.57
CA SER A 210 -10.41 6.31 19.81
C SER A 210 -11.02 7.71 19.73
N SER A 211 -10.52 8.58 18.84
CA SER A 211 -11.11 9.89 18.55
C SER A 211 -12.27 9.76 17.55
N GLY A 212 -12.15 8.83 16.59
CA GLY A 212 -13.18 8.56 15.60
C GLY A 212 -12.58 8.15 14.25
N TRP A 213 -13.30 8.46 13.18
CA TRP A 213 -12.85 8.30 11.78
C TRP A 213 -13.22 9.50 10.90
N GLY A 214 -13.80 10.57 11.47
CA GLY A 214 -14.24 11.75 10.73
C GLY A 214 -13.08 12.49 10.08
N ASP A 215 -12.00 12.75 10.84
CA ASP A 215 -10.79 13.38 10.32
C ASP A 215 -9.54 12.70 10.92
N CYS A 216 -8.39 12.96 10.29
CA CYS A 216 -7.08 12.71 10.83
C CYS A 216 -6.84 13.50 12.13
N VAL A 217 -5.88 13.06 12.95
CA VAL A 217 -5.45 13.77 14.18
C VAL A 217 -4.03 14.32 14.07
N ASP A 218 -3.37 14.08 12.94
CA ASP A 218 -1.99 14.49 12.65
C ASP A 218 -1.76 14.35 11.13
N ARG A 219 -0.90 15.19 10.55
CA ARG A 219 -0.46 15.11 9.15
C ARG A 219 1.04 15.36 9.09
N ILE A 220 1.79 14.35 8.67
CA ILE A 220 3.26 14.37 8.63
C ILE A 220 3.71 14.56 7.17
N PRO A 221 4.17 15.75 6.76
CA PRO A 221 4.81 15.95 5.46
C PRO A 221 6.25 15.45 5.49
N GLY A 222 6.80 15.10 4.32
CA GLY A 222 8.22 14.77 4.18
C GLY A 222 8.62 14.11 2.87
N HIS A 223 7.67 13.49 2.16
CA HIS A 223 7.92 12.87 0.86
C HIS A 223 7.70 13.91 -0.26
N PRO A 224 8.61 14.04 -1.25
CA PRO A 224 8.45 14.96 -2.38
C PRO A 224 7.28 14.62 -3.33
N HIS A 225 6.84 13.36 -3.33
CA HIS A 225 5.79 12.82 -4.18
C HIS A 225 4.91 11.84 -3.39
N SER A 226 3.83 11.36 -4.00
CA SER A 226 2.82 10.47 -3.41
C SER A 226 3.39 9.29 -2.63
N VAL A 227 2.65 8.81 -1.62
CA VAL A 227 2.98 7.60 -0.84
C VAL A 227 2.04 6.46 -1.22
N ASP A 228 2.36 5.85 -2.35
CA ASP A 228 1.58 4.79 -3.01
C ASP A 228 1.60 3.46 -2.23
N ALA A 229 2.63 3.23 -1.39
CA ALA A 229 2.78 2.02 -0.59
C ALA A 229 3.14 2.31 0.88
N LEU A 230 2.47 1.60 1.79
CA LEU A 230 2.83 1.53 3.21
C LEU A 230 2.93 0.07 3.66
N CYS A 231 3.90 -0.25 4.51
CA CYS A 231 4.04 -1.58 5.10
C CYS A 231 4.49 -1.51 6.57
N VAL A 232 3.94 -2.37 7.43
CA VAL A 232 4.37 -2.49 8.83
C VAL A 232 5.60 -3.38 8.94
N LEU A 233 6.44 -3.12 9.94
CA LEU A 233 7.54 -4.01 10.29
C LEU A 233 7.05 -5.17 11.19
N PRO A 234 7.55 -6.41 11.00
CA PRO A 234 7.19 -7.53 11.86
C PRO A 234 7.66 -7.31 13.31
N ALA A 235 6.83 -7.71 14.29
CA ALA A 235 7.16 -7.57 15.71
C ALA A 235 8.36 -8.39 16.20
N SER A 236 8.83 -9.32 15.37
CA SER A 236 10.00 -10.19 15.60
C SER A 236 11.32 -9.59 15.09
N LEU A 237 11.26 -8.53 14.27
CA LEU A 237 12.44 -7.84 13.71
C LEU A 237 13.18 -7.06 14.81
N PRO A 238 14.47 -7.34 15.08
CA PRO A 238 15.21 -6.68 16.15
C PRO A 238 15.57 -5.23 15.83
N ASN A 239 15.95 -4.48 16.87
CA ASN A 239 16.55 -3.15 16.81
C ASN A 239 15.67 -2.05 16.16
N VAL A 240 14.34 -2.18 16.20
CA VAL A 240 13.40 -1.17 15.70
C VAL A 240 12.09 -1.13 16.49
N ASP A 241 11.52 0.06 16.73
CA ASP A 241 10.15 0.19 17.25
C ASP A 241 9.15 -0.12 16.14
N HIS A 242 8.86 -1.40 15.92
CA HIS A 242 7.81 -1.87 15.01
C HIS A 242 6.40 -1.35 15.36
N THR A 243 6.20 -0.79 16.57
CA THR A 243 4.91 -0.19 16.95
C THR A 243 4.74 1.23 16.40
N SER A 244 5.81 1.89 15.93
CA SER A 244 5.73 3.21 15.28
C SER A 244 6.50 3.37 13.97
N THR A 245 7.38 2.43 13.64
CA THR A 245 8.19 2.47 12.43
C THR A 245 7.48 1.70 11.33
N ILE A 246 7.29 2.36 10.19
CA ILE A 246 6.71 1.78 8.98
C ILE A 246 7.67 1.95 7.80
N LEU A 247 7.50 1.11 6.79
CA LEU A 247 8.10 1.32 5.48
C LEU A 247 7.14 2.13 4.60
N THR A 248 7.66 3.15 3.94
CA THR A 248 6.95 4.00 2.98
C THR A 248 7.56 3.83 1.61
N GLY A 249 6.77 3.55 0.57
CA GLY A 249 7.15 3.61 -0.83
C GLY A 249 6.48 4.81 -1.47
N SER A 250 7.25 5.59 -2.22
CA SER A 250 6.78 6.81 -2.84
C SER A 250 7.05 6.81 -4.35
N SER A 251 6.28 7.61 -5.08
CA SER A 251 6.53 7.85 -6.50
C SER A 251 7.85 8.59 -6.80
N ASP A 252 8.60 8.98 -5.78
CA ASP A 252 9.97 9.49 -5.90
C ASP A 252 11.07 8.42 -6.01
N GLY A 253 10.70 7.14 -6.08
CA GLY A 253 11.61 6.01 -6.30
C GLY A 253 12.21 5.38 -5.06
N PHE A 254 11.95 5.92 -3.85
CA PHE A 254 12.56 5.41 -2.64
C PHE A 254 11.60 4.63 -1.73
N VAL A 255 12.07 3.48 -1.23
CA VAL A 255 11.55 2.88 0.00
C VAL A 255 12.28 3.50 1.18
N ARG A 256 11.57 4.02 2.17
CA ARG A 256 12.14 4.61 3.40
C ARG A 256 11.59 3.93 4.64
N ALA A 257 12.42 3.81 5.67
CA ALA A 257 11.98 3.48 7.02
C ALA A 257 11.70 4.78 7.80
N VAL A 258 10.48 4.94 8.31
CA VAL A 258 10.02 6.16 8.97
C VAL A 258 9.38 5.83 10.31
N SER A 259 9.94 6.38 11.39
CA SER A 259 9.27 6.45 12.69
C SER A 259 8.22 7.53 12.66
N ILE A 260 7.00 7.21 13.09
CA ILE A 260 5.86 8.15 13.18
C ILE A 260 5.82 8.87 14.53
N PHE A 261 6.26 8.23 15.63
CA PHE A 261 6.23 8.81 16.99
C PHE A 261 7.49 8.44 17.79
N PRO A 262 8.47 9.35 17.96
CA PRO A 262 8.58 10.65 17.31
C PRO A 262 8.84 10.53 15.80
N THR A 263 8.53 11.58 15.04
CA THR A 263 8.80 11.66 13.61
C THR A 263 10.31 11.66 13.34
N LYS A 264 10.87 10.55 12.84
CA LYS A 264 12.28 10.41 12.43
C LYS A 264 12.34 9.57 11.15
N LEU A 265 12.86 10.14 10.06
CA LEU A 265 13.34 9.35 8.93
C LEU A 265 14.53 8.54 9.43
N GLN A 266 14.42 7.20 9.41
CA GLN A 266 15.51 6.31 9.82
C GLN A 266 16.47 6.05 8.66
N GLY A 267 15.98 6.00 7.42
CA GLY A 267 16.83 5.98 6.23
C GLY A 267 16.13 5.46 4.97
N VAL A 268 16.87 5.44 3.86
CA VAL A 268 16.46 4.80 2.60
C VAL A 268 16.82 3.31 2.65
N VAL A 269 15.81 2.46 2.45
CA VAL A 269 15.93 0.99 2.48
C VAL A 269 16.13 0.43 1.08
N ALA A 270 15.49 1.03 0.06
CA ALA A 270 15.66 0.63 -1.34
C ALA A 270 15.47 1.83 -2.27
N ASP A 271 16.07 1.73 -3.46
CA ASP A 271 16.12 2.76 -4.50
C ASP A 271 15.73 2.10 -5.84
N HIS A 272 14.75 2.71 -6.52
CA HIS A 272 14.22 2.32 -7.83
C HIS A 272 14.58 3.33 -8.94
N GLY A 273 15.37 4.37 -8.62
CA GLY A 273 15.72 5.44 -9.53
C GLY A 273 14.51 6.30 -9.91
N GLU A 274 14.24 6.41 -11.21
CA GLU A 274 13.13 7.23 -11.75
C GLU A 274 11.76 6.52 -11.70
N TRP A 275 11.68 5.28 -11.19
CA TRP A 275 10.44 4.49 -11.18
C TRP A 275 9.68 4.58 -9.85
N PRO A 276 8.36 4.85 -9.87
CA PRO A 276 7.57 5.02 -8.65
C PRO A 276 7.40 3.70 -7.88
N VAL A 277 7.53 3.72 -6.55
CA VAL A 277 7.39 2.53 -5.70
C VAL A 277 5.93 2.26 -5.36
N GLU A 278 5.19 1.75 -6.34
CA GLU A 278 3.75 1.44 -6.19
C GLU A 278 3.45 0.41 -5.10
N ARG A 279 4.30 -0.60 -4.85
CA ARG A 279 3.99 -1.67 -3.88
C ARG A 279 5.19 -2.18 -3.06
N ILE A 280 4.89 -2.47 -1.79
CA ILE A 280 5.81 -3.02 -0.78
C ILE A 280 5.11 -4.13 0.01
N ALA A 281 5.82 -5.23 0.29
CA ALA A 281 5.47 -6.16 1.35
C ALA A 281 6.73 -6.65 2.09
N VAL A 282 6.56 -7.15 3.32
CA VAL A 282 7.64 -7.78 4.09
C VAL A 282 7.34 -9.27 4.29
N GLY A 283 8.36 -10.12 4.16
CA GLY A 283 8.30 -11.55 4.47
C GLY A 283 9.29 -11.95 5.57
N GLU A 284 8.89 -12.91 6.40
CA GLU A 284 9.80 -13.67 7.27
C GLU A 284 10.19 -14.97 6.56
N GLY A 285 11.48 -15.14 6.28
CA GLY A 285 12.04 -16.37 5.70
C GLY A 285 12.74 -17.23 6.74
N LEU A 286 12.27 -18.48 6.89
CA LEU A 286 13.08 -19.61 7.35
C LEU A 286 13.78 -20.23 6.13
N ASP A 287 14.98 -20.79 6.30
CA ASP A 287 15.92 -21.04 5.19
C ASP A 287 15.64 -22.35 4.43
N GLN A 288 14.45 -22.44 3.83
CA GLN A 288 13.93 -23.62 3.13
C GLN A 288 14.62 -23.93 1.78
N LEU A 289 15.70 -23.21 1.43
CA LEU A 289 16.37 -23.33 0.14
C LEU A 289 17.88 -23.57 0.28
N THR A 290 18.23 -24.86 0.34
CA THR A 290 19.51 -25.35 -0.20
C THR A 290 19.51 -25.21 -1.73
N LEU A 291 19.56 -23.97 -2.21
CA LEU A 291 20.08 -23.70 -3.55
C LEU A 291 21.54 -24.15 -3.54
N ASN A 292 21.82 -25.31 -4.13
CA ASN A 292 23.18 -25.80 -4.28
C ASN A 292 23.97 -24.79 -5.13
N ASP A 293 24.96 -24.12 -4.54
CA ASP A 293 25.76 -23.07 -5.18
C ASP A 293 26.74 -23.62 -6.27
N SER A 294 26.43 -24.77 -6.88
CA SER A 294 27.34 -25.61 -7.66
C SER A 294 26.86 -25.99 -9.08
N GLU A 295 25.71 -25.51 -9.55
CA GLU A 295 25.14 -25.96 -10.85
C GLU A 295 25.38 -25.02 -12.05
N GLU A 296 26.11 -23.89 -11.90
CA GLU A 296 26.40 -22.99 -13.04
C GLU A 296 27.80 -23.14 -13.68
N GLU A 297 28.72 -23.92 -13.11
CA GLU A 297 30.01 -24.27 -13.76
C GLU A 297 30.02 -25.68 -14.39
N ALA A 298 29.06 -25.95 -15.30
CA ALA A 298 28.94 -27.26 -15.96
C ALA A 298 28.83 -27.20 -17.50
N VAL A 299 29.25 -26.11 -18.15
CA VAL A 299 29.18 -25.95 -19.62
C VAL A 299 30.54 -26.18 -20.31
N GLN A 300 31.10 -27.40 -20.23
CA GLN A 300 32.09 -27.83 -21.24
C GLN A 300 32.30 -29.35 -21.44
N LYS A 301 31.46 -29.92 -22.32
CA LYS A 301 31.68 -31.12 -23.18
C LYS A 301 31.82 -32.51 -22.50
N PRO A 302 31.42 -33.60 -23.19
CA PRO A 302 31.42 -34.95 -22.62
C PRO A 302 32.67 -35.77 -22.98
N ASN A 303 33.06 -36.73 -22.13
CA ASN A 303 33.53 -38.02 -22.64
C ASN A 303 33.62 -39.19 -21.64
N SER A 304 33.61 -40.40 -22.22
CA SER A 304 34.08 -41.70 -21.68
C SER A 304 33.40 -42.34 -20.45
N LYS A 305 33.01 -43.61 -20.63
CA LYS A 305 32.57 -44.55 -19.58
C LYS A 305 33.75 -45.06 -18.74
N LYS A 306 33.48 -45.48 -17.50
CA LYS A 306 33.98 -46.76 -16.96
C LYS A 306 33.14 -47.26 -15.79
N GLU A 307 32.86 -48.56 -15.77
CA GLU A 307 32.26 -49.27 -14.64
C GLU A 307 33.37 -49.78 -13.70
N THR A 308 33.11 -49.87 -12.40
CA THR A 308 33.78 -50.82 -11.48
C THR A 308 32.82 -51.12 -10.32
N VAL A 309 32.89 -52.34 -9.77
CA VAL A 309 31.93 -52.88 -8.80
C VAL A 309 32.61 -53.20 -7.46
N GLY A 310 31.91 -52.96 -6.35
CA GLY A 310 32.28 -53.41 -5.00
C GLY A 310 32.30 -52.28 -3.98
N ARG A 311 32.09 -52.53 -2.68
CA ARG A 311 31.75 -53.79 -2.00
C ARG A 311 31.07 -53.46 -0.67
N ILE A 312 30.07 -54.24 -0.25
CA ILE A 312 29.46 -54.10 1.08
C ILE A 312 30.48 -54.54 2.14
N GLN A 313 30.63 -53.74 3.18
CA GLN A 313 31.23 -54.16 4.44
C GLN A 313 30.36 -53.64 5.59
N VAL A 314 30.26 -54.43 6.65
CA VAL A 314 29.39 -54.21 7.82
C VAL A 314 30.27 -54.44 9.04
N ASP A 315 30.30 -53.48 9.94
CA ASP A 315 30.95 -53.57 11.24
C ASP A 315 30.06 -52.81 12.25
N ASP A 316 29.84 -53.41 13.42
CA ASP A 316 28.87 -53.00 14.46
C ASP A 316 29.58 -52.18 15.59
N PRO A 317 28.85 -51.62 16.59
CA PRO A 317 29.30 -50.43 17.33
C PRO A 317 30.07 -50.71 18.63
N ASP A 318 30.79 -49.70 19.12
CA ASP A 318 30.98 -49.51 20.57
C ASP A 318 31.10 -48.02 20.96
N GLN A 319 31.02 -47.77 22.27
CA GLN A 319 30.68 -46.54 22.98
C GLN A 319 31.59 -45.31 22.74
N GLY A 320 30.99 -44.13 22.94
CA GLY A 320 31.66 -42.84 22.95
C GLY A 320 30.77 -41.71 23.48
N ASP A 321 30.09 -41.93 24.61
CA ASP A 321 29.20 -40.92 25.21
C ASP A 321 29.98 -39.67 25.62
N SER A 322 29.81 -38.59 24.86
CA SER A 322 30.20 -37.24 25.24
C SER A 322 28.99 -36.33 25.13
N ASP A 323 28.47 -35.88 26.27
CA ASP A 323 27.37 -34.91 26.37
C ASP A 323 27.83 -33.53 25.88
N SER A 324 27.95 -33.37 24.56
CA SER A 324 27.86 -32.05 23.94
C SER A 324 26.40 -31.66 23.92
N GLU A 325 25.98 -30.78 24.85
CA GLU A 325 24.74 -30.04 24.71
C GLU A 325 24.78 -29.31 23.36
N SER A 326 24.06 -29.85 22.37
CA SER A 326 23.93 -29.19 21.09
C SER A 326 23.03 -27.98 21.28
N ASP A 327 23.62 -26.79 21.33
CA ASP A 327 22.91 -25.54 21.10
C ASP A 327 22.03 -25.75 19.86
N GLU A 328 20.70 -25.77 20.05
CA GLU A 328 19.75 -25.68 18.95
C GLU A 328 19.90 -24.27 18.38
N SER A 329 20.85 -24.11 17.46
CA SER A 329 21.25 -22.82 16.89
C SER A 329 20.04 -22.23 16.16
N ALA A 330 19.27 -21.41 16.87
CA ALA A 330 17.97 -20.92 16.44
C ALA A 330 18.10 -20.29 15.05
N GLU A 331 17.52 -20.94 14.03
CA GLU A 331 17.72 -20.56 12.64
C GLU A 331 17.39 -19.08 12.47
N ALA A 332 18.41 -18.30 12.12
CA ALA A 332 18.31 -16.85 12.10
C ALA A 332 17.19 -16.42 11.13
N ARG A 333 16.10 -15.86 11.67
CA ARG A 333 15.00 -15.37 10.84
C ARG A 333 15.50 -14.27 9.92
N HIS A 334 15.25 -14.43 8.62
CA HIS A 334 15.70 -13.47 7.63
C HIS A 334 14.52 -12.65 7.12
N TYR A 335 14.60 -11.34 7.34
CA TYR A 335 13.56 -10.37 7.03
C TYR A 335 13.82 -9.72 5.69
N TRP A 336 12.91 -9.90 4.75
CA TRP A 336 13.04 -9.35 3.40
C TRP A 336 11.88 -8.40 3.11
N VAL A 337 12.20 -7.16 2.72
CA VAL A 337 11.26 -6.30 2.02
C VAL A 337 11.33 -6.61 0.53
N GLY A 338 10.18 -6.93 -0.06
CA GLY A 338 9.97 -6.89 -1.50
C GLY A 338 9.34 -5.56 -1.86
N SER A 339 9.93 -4.87 -2.83
CA SER A 339 9.40 -3.62 -3.38
C SER A 339 9.41 -3.66 -4.90
N ALA A 340 8.43 -3.02 -5.53
CA ALA A 340 8.23 -3.02 -6.96
C ALA A 340 7.47 -1.76 -7.42
N GLY A 341 7.63 -1.42 -8.69
CA GLY A 341 6.99 -0.26 -9.31
C GLY A 341 6.59 -0.49 -10.76
N HIS A 342 6.71 0.58 -11.56
CA HIS A 342 6.48 0.55 -13.00
C HIS A 342 7.52 -0.24 -13.81
N ASP A 343 8.57 -0.76 -13.17
CA ASP A 343 9.65 -1.53 -13.78
C ASP A 343 9.38 -3.04 -13.83
N GLU A 344 10.29 -3.81 -14.42
CA GLU A 344 10.18 -5.27 -14.53
C GLU A 344 11.04 -6.03 -13.49
N LEU A 345 11.44 -5.37 -12.39
CA LEU A 345 12.26 -5.97 -11.33
C LEU A 345 11.48 -6.03 -10.01
N LEU A 346 11.50 -7.18 -9.36
CA LEU A 346 11.20 -7.25 -7.93
C LEU A 346 12.50 -7.02 -7.16
N LYS A 347 12.61 -5.89 -6.45
CA LYS A 347 13.76 -5.58 -5.59
C LYS A 347 13.57 -6.19 -4.21
N LEU A 348 14.42 -7.16 -3.86
CA LEU A 348 14.49 -7.77 -2.53
C LEU A 348 15.63 -7.15 -1.71
N THR A 349 15.30 -6.61 -0.53
CA THR A 349 16.29 -6.06 0.41
C THR A 349 16.15 -6.65 1.81
N ASN A 350 17.28 -6.96 2.44
CA ASN A 350 17.35 -7.57 3.76
C ASN A 350 17.22 -6.49 4.85
N LEU A 351 16.09 -6.49 5.57
CA LEU A 351 15.81 -5.52 6.63
C LEU A 351 16.67 -5.76 7.88
N GLY A 352 17.04 -7.02 8.15
CA GLY A 352 17.91 -7.36 9.27
C GLY A 352 19.29 -6.70 9.14
N HIS A 353 19.85 -6.63 7.92
CA HIS A 353 21.08 -5.89 7.66
C HIS A 353 20.91 -4.38 7.87
N PHE A 354 19.78 -3.81 7.43
CA PHE A 354 19.51 -2.37 7.56
C PHE A 354 19.49 -1.93 9.04
N PHE A 355 18.62 -2.51 9.86
CA PHE A 355 18.47 -2.09 11.27
C PHE A 355 19.68 -2.50 12.15
N ASN A 356 20.35 -3.63 11.86
CA ASN A 356 21.56 -4.02 12.59
C ASN A 356 22.80 -3.21 12.20
N GLY A 357 22.83 -2.56 11.03
CA GLY A 357 23.87 -1.62 10.65
C GLY A 357 23.80 -0.35 11.49
N GLN A 358 22.62 0.26 11.59
CA GLN A 358 22.39 1.50 12.34
C GLN A 358 22.71 1.35 13.83
N ALA A 359 22.38 0.20 14.44
CA ALA A 359 22.72 -0.12 15.82
C ALA A 359 24.24 -0.21 16.11
N ARG A 360 25.11 -0.23 15.09
CA ARG A 360 26.58 -0.13 15.24
C ARG A 360 27.10 1.29 15.07
N GLU A 361 26.41 2.11 14.26
CA GLU A 361 26.76 3.52 14.06
C GLU A 361 26.32 4.39 15.25
N GLU A 362 25.12 4.18 15.80
CA GLU A 362 24.67 4.79 17.06
C GLU A 362 25.40 4.22 18.31
N GLY A 363 26.38 3.32 18.12
CA GLY A 363 27.14 2.64 19.18
C GLY A 363 28.62 3.03 19.32
N VAL A 364 29.11 4.02 18.57
CA VAL A 364 30.50 4.50 18.66
C VAL A 364 30.64 5.52 19.79
N ASP A 365 31.09 5.05 20.94
CA ASP A 365 31.35 5.84 22.16
C ASP A 365 32.46 6.89 21.95
N GLU A 366 32.28 8.09 22.50
CA GLU A 366 33.14 9.27 22.27
C GLU A 366 34.53 9.11 22.92
N ARG A 367 35.52 8.55 22.20
CA ARG A 367 36.90 8.41 22.71
C ARG A 367 37.98 8.66 21.66
N GLN A 368 38.40 9.93 21.61
CA GLN A 368 39.74 10.38 21.19
C GLN A 368 40.07 10.19 19.69
N ASP A 369 40.95 11.00 19.07
CA ASP A 369 41.86 12.01 19.62
C ASP A 369 41.59 13.44 19.08
N ASP A 370 41.96 14.44 19.88
CA ASP A 370 42.17 15.83 19.41
C ASP A 370 43.55 15.92 18.71
N GLU A 371 43.62 16.17 17.40
CA GLU A 371 44.80 16.81 16.80
C GLU A 371 44.48 17.61 15.52
N ASP A 372 45.22 18.70 15.32
CA ASP A 372 44.89 19.78 14.37
C ASP A 372 44.84 19.38 12.88
N THR A 373 43.86 19.93 12.14
CA THR A 373 44.11 20.39 10.76
C THR A 373 43.25 21.60 10.39
N GLN A 374 43.88 22.73 10.08
CA GLN A 374 43.21 23.96 9.63
C GLN A 374 42.88 23.90 8.12
N GLY A 375 41.65 24.26 7.71
CA GLY A 375 41.12 23.88 6.38
C GLY A 375 40.16 24.85 5.68
N LEU A 376 40.34 26.17 5.84
CA LEU A 376 39.85 27.25 4.96
C LEU A 376 38.47 27.11 4.27
N LEU A 377 37.44 27.77 4.82
CA LEU A 377 36.24 28.17 4.06
C LEU A 377 36.48 29.49 3.30
N PRO A 378 36.18 29.59 2.00
CA PRO A 378 36.12 30.86 1.29
C PRO A 378 34.70 31.46 1.36
N SER A 379 34.48 32.44 2.23
CA SER A 379 33.34 33.36 2.11
C SER A 379 33.54 34.27 0.91
N MET A 380 32.54 34.44 0.04
CA MET A 380 32.50 35.52 -0.96
C MET A 380 31.45 36.54 -0.59
N SER A 381 31.85 37.82 -0.68
CA SER A 381 31.06 38.98 -0.29
C SER A 381 30.26 39.55 -1.46
N LEU A 382 29.28 40.39 -1.12
CA LEU A 382 28.76 41.42 -2.00
C LEU A 382 29.85 42.47 -2.27
N ASP A 383 29.76 43.18 -3.40
CA ASP A 383 29.99 44.63 -3.51
C ASP A 383 29.42 45.13 -4.86
N ASP A 384 28.99 46.40 -4.89
CA ASP A 384 28.32 47.04 -6.03
C ASP A 384 29.30 47.70 -7.04
N GLU A 385 28.85 47.93 -8.28
CA GLU A 385 29.24 49.13 -9.06
C GLU A 385 28.04 49.71 -9.82
N VAL A 386 28.04 51.04 -10.02
CA VAL A 386 26.88 51.84 -10.46
C VAL A 386 27.30 52.93 -11.47
N ALA A 387 26.56 53.04 -12.59
CA ALA A 387 26.39 54.25 -13.42
C ALA A 387 25.22 54.02 -14.40
N GLU A 388 24.04 54.65 -14.27
CA GLU A 388 23.68 56.06 -14.51
C GLU A 388 23.48 56.46 -15.99
N ASN A 389 22.26 56.92 -16.33
CA ASN A 389 21.83 58.05 -17.19
C ASN A 389 20.40 57.80 -17.77
N ALA A 390 19.50 58.77 -18.01
CA ALA A 390 19.19 60.08 -17.38
C ALA A 390 17.91 60.69 -18.03
N ALA A 391 17.07 61.39 -17.24
CA ALA A 391 16.02 62.37 -17.66
C ALA A 391 14.83 61.87 -18.55
N ASP A 392 13.63 62.50 -18.61
CA ASP A 392 13.00 63.60 -17.85
C ASP A 392 11.44 63.51 -17.90
N PRO A 393 10.65 64.27 -17.07
CA PRO A 393 9.21 64.04 -16.89
C PRO A 393 8.22 65.15 -17.35
N ASP A 394 6.95 64.76 -17.55
CA ASP A 394 5.68 65.54 -17.61
C ASP A 394 4.51 64.51 -17.82
N ARG A 395 3.19 64.67 -17.57
CA ARG A 395 2.24 65.57 -16.83
C ARG A 395 0.87 64.84 -16.78
N SER A 396 -0.15 65.15 -15.96
CA SER A 396 -0.35 66.07 -14.82
C SER A 396 -1.66 65.75 -14.07
N LEU A 397 -1.75 66.18 -12.80
CA LEU A 397 -2.92 66.58 -11.99
C LEU A 397 -4.36 66.35 -12.53
N ASN A 398 -5.23 65.81 -11.66
CA ASN A 398 -6.37 66.58 -11.10
C ASN A 398 -6.96 65.91 -9.84
N ASP A 399 -7.32 66.72 -8.85
CA ASP A 399 -7.87 66.32 -7.54
C ASP A 399 -9.42 66.38 -7.48
N LEU A 400 -9.96 65.94 -6.32
CA LEU A 400 -11.17 66.37 -5.57
C LEU A 400 -11.93 65.13 -5.03
N ASP A 401 -12.00 64.86 -3.72
CA ASP A 401 -12.78 65.54 -2.65
C ASP A 401 -14.30 65.30 -2.73
N THR A 402 -15.07 65.03 -1.65
CA THR A 402 -14.77 64.92 -0.18
C THR A 402 -15.70 63.92 0.54
N ASP A 403 -15.17 63.34 1.63
CA ASP A 403 -15.76 62.91 2.92
C ASP A 403 -17.28 63.08 3.22
N SER A 404 -17.89 62.07 3.89
CA SER A 404 -18.76 62.27 5.09
C SER A 404 -19.32 60.97 5.72
N LYS A 405 -19.52 61.01 7.05
CA LYS A 405 -20.14 60.00 7.95
C LYS A 405 -20.77 60.75 9.16
N PRO A 406 -21.50 60.10 10.11
CA PRO A 406 -22.42 58.95 10.04
C PRO A 406 -23.80 59.28 10.69
N LYS A 407 -24.71 58.29 10.88
CA LYS A 407 -25.68 58.25 12.00
C LYS A 407 -26.47 56.93 12.11
N GLU A 408 -26.71 56.50 13.35
CA GLU A 408 -27.74 55.53 13.78
C GLU A 408 -28.92 56.29 14.44
N PRO A 409 -30.05 55.64 14.82
CA PRO A 409 -30.10 54.93 16.11
C PRO A 409 -31.00 53.66 16.18
N ASP A 410 -30.70 52.84 17.21
CA ASP A 410 -31.53 51.94 18.04
C ASP A 410 -33.00 51.61 17.70
N THR A 411 -33.39 50.34 17.87
CA THR A 411 -34.34 49.93 18.95
C THR A 411 -34.47 48.40 19.13
N ASP A 412 -34.88 47.99 20.34
CA ASP A 412 -34.84 46.63 20.91
C ASP A 412 -35.86 45.61 20.35
N SER A 413 -35.58 44.30 20.50
CA SER A 413 -36.24 43.48 21.55
C SER A 413 -35.87 41.98 21.51
N GLU A 414 -35.70 41.37 22.69
CA GLU A 414 -35.58 39.92 22.89
C GLU A 414 -36.94 39.28 23.22
N ALA A 415 -37.14 38.01 22.85
CA ALA A 415 -38.04 37.08 23.55
C ALA A 415 -37.79 35.61 23.14
N GLU A 416 -37.47 34.74 24.11
CA GLU A 416 -37.64 33.29 23.95
C GLU A 416 -39.12 32.89 24.09
N LEU A 417 -39.52 31.73 23.50
CA LEU A 417 -40.29 30.65 24.18
C LEU A 417 -40.83 29.59 23.19
N GLU A 418 -40.41 28.34 23.37
CA GLU A 418 -41.11 27.12 22.93
C GLU A 418 -42.03 26.59 24.07
N PRO A 419 -42.89 25.56 23.88
CA PRO A 419 -43.53 25.08 22.65
C PRO A 419 -45.05 24.83 22.80
N THR A 420 -45.82 24.79 21.69
CA THR A 420 -47.11 24.06 21.66
C THR A 420 -47.35 23.28 20.36
N LYS A 421 -47.98 22.10 20.50
CA LYS A 421 -48.24 21.15 19.39
C LYS A 421 -49.61 21.38 18.77
N SER A 422 -49.71 21.48 17.44
CA SER A 422 -50.95 21.13 16.73
C SER A 422 -50.68 20.47 15.37
N ARG A 423 -51.51 19.48 14.99
CA ARG A 423 -51.34 18.67 13.77
C ARG A 423 -52.07 19.29 12.58
N LYS A 424 -51.35 19.55 11.47
CA LYS A 424 -51.97 19.64 10.12
C LYS A 424 -51.20 18.75 9.13
N ARG A 425 -51.95 18.06 8.27
CA ARG A 425 -51.42 17.04 7.33
C ARG A 425 -50.94 17.76 6.05
N LYS A 426 -49.63 17.69 5.74
CA LYS A 426 -49.11 18.17 4.45
C LYS A 426 -49.30 17.10 3.37
N LYS A 427 -49.52 17.53 2.13
CA LYS A 427 -49.85 16.69 0.97
C LYS A 427 -48.55 16.07 0.41
N LYS A 428 -48.63 14.88 -0.20
CA LYS A 428 -47.53 14.35 -1.02
C LYS A 428 -47.66 14.90 -2.44
N ASP A 429 -46.67 15.65 -2.89
CA ASP A 429 -46.43 15.86 -4.30
C ASP A 429 -45.76 14.63 -4.92
N LYS A 430 -45.79 14.52 -6.24
CA LYS A 430 -45.24 13.38 -6.99
C LYS A 430 -44.18 13.86 -7.96
N ASP A 431 -43.01 13.21 -7.89
CA ASP A 431 -41.96 13.31 -8.89
C ASP A 431 -42.49 12.86 -10.27
N PRO A 432 -42.31 13.66 -11.35
CA PRO A 432 -42.79 13.32 -12.69
C PRO A 432 -41.97 12.24 -13.41
N LEU A 433 -40.76 11.88 -12.98
CA LEU A 433 -39.81 11.06 -13.77
C LEU A 433 -39.85 9.55 -13.45
N SER A 434 -41.02 8.90 -13.58
CA SER A 434 -41.14 7.43 -13.40
C SER A 434 -41.09 6.64 -14.72
N LEU A 435 -39.88 6.31 -15.21
CA LEU A 435 -39.68 5.53 -16.44
C LEU A 435 -39.84 4.01 -16.24
N LYS A 436 -40.81 3.40 -16.93
CA LYS A 436 -40.99 1.93 -17.00
C LYS A 436 -40.27 1.33 -18.20
N ARG A 437 -39.12 0.69 -17.97
CA ARG A 437 -38.37 -0.03 -19.03
C ARG A 437 -39.15 -1.27 -19.50
N LYS A 438 -39.56 -1.30 -20.77
CA LYS A 438 -39.97 -2.51 -21.51
C LYS A 438 -38.77 -3.07 -22.30
N LYS A 439 -38.77 -4.36 -22.62
CA LYS A 439 -37.76 -5.01 -23.47
C LYS A 439 -37.99 -4.70 -24.95
N GLY A 440 -36.93 -4.34 -25.67
CA GLY A 440 -36.81 -4.57 -27.11
C GLY A 440 -36.42 -3.36 -27.96
N LYS A 441 -35.25 -3.46 -28.62
CA LYS A 441 -34.63 -2.54 -29.59
C LYS A 441 -34.26 -1.15 -29.07
N ASN A 442 -33.11 -0.65 -29.56
CA ASN A 442 -32.65 0.72 -29.37
C ASN A 442 -32.97 1.51 -30.64
N GLU A 443 -33.71 2.60 -30.49
CA GLU A 443 -33.74 3.73 -31.42
C GLU A 443 -34.12 4.94 -30.55
N VAL A 444 -33.42 6.07 -30.73
CA VAL A 444 -33.61 7.27 -29.89
C VAL A 444 -33.68 8.47 -30.82
N GLU A 445 -34.90 8.92 -31.10
CA GLU A 445 -35.12 10.26 -31.63
C GLU A 445 -34.92 11.27 -30.50
N VAL A 446 -34.25 12.38 -30.80
CA VAL A 446 -34.03 13.50 -29.88
C VAL A 446 -34.73 14.71 -30.48
N GLU A 447 -35.72 15.26 -29.79
CA GLU A 447 -36.37 16.50 -30.22
C GLU A 447 -35.38 17.67 -30.13
N GLY A 448 -35.15 18.36 -31.24
CA GLY A 448 -34.12 19.42 -31.37
C GLY A 448 -34.40 20.73 -30.62
N ALA A 449 -35.32 20.74 -29.65
CA ALA A 449 -35.74 21.94 -28.92
C ALA A 449 -34.77 22.39 -27.82
N PHE A 450 -33.76 21.60 -27.47
CA PHE A 450 -32.88 21.87 -26.32
C PHE A 450 -31.69 22.81 -26.61
N PHE A 451 -31.33 23.04 -27.89
CA PHE A 451 -30.16 23.83 -28.29
C PHE A 451 -30.52 25.24 -28.79
N ALA A 452 -31.58 25.85 -28.27
CA ALA A 452 -32.12 27.12 -28.77
C ALA A 452 -31.63 28.38 -28.02
N GLU A 453 -31.00 28.23 -26.85
CA GLU A 453 -30.54 29.35 -26.00
C GLU A 453 -29.13 29.08 -25.43
N LEU A 454 -28.11 29.09 -26.31
CA LEU A 454 -26.67 29.07 -25.96
C LEU A 454 -25.84 29.77 -27.03
#